data_AF-A0A1V3WAR0-F1
#
_entry.id   AF-A0A1V3WAR0-F1
#
_cell.length_a   1.000
_cell.length_b   1.000
_cell.length_c   1.000
_cell.angle_alpha   90.00
_cell.angle_beta   90.00
_cell.angle_gamma   90.00
#
_symmetry.space_group_name_H-M   'P 1'
#
loop_
_entity.id
_entity.type
_entity.pdbx_description
1 polymer ?
#
loop_
_entity_poly.entity_id
_entity_poly.type
_entity_poly.pdbx_seq_one_letter_code
_entity_poly.pdbx_strand_id
1 'polypeptide(L)' 'MTEATQTAMILSTSAHQQGARCEEIPDTTPGVGYVLTEGNTAVARVRAFHVTDSDIAWLAANFAPPACRGSNQGHQ' A
#
# COMPACT_ATOMS: atom_id res chain seq x y z
N MET A 1 0.96 -3.44 27.30
CA MET A 1 1.34 -2.86 25.99
C MET A 1 0.04 -2.58 25.27
N THR A 2 -0.33 -1.32 25.06
CA THR A 2 -1.66 -0.93 24.53
C THR A 2 -1.59 -0.69 23.03
N GLU A 3 -2.69 -0.99 22.32
CA GLU A 3 -2.86 -0.81 20.86
C GLU A 3 -2.37 0.55 20.35
N ALA A 4 -2.61 1.61 21.12
CA ALA A 4 -2.20 2.98 20.79
C ALA A 4 -0.69 3.12 20.56
N THR A 5 0.14 2.31 21.21
CA THR A 5 1.59 2.32 21.02
C THR A 5 2.01 1.65 19.71
N GLN A 6 1.24 0.68 19.20
CA GLN A 6 1.55 0.02 17.91
C GLN A 6 1.16 0.89 16.71
N THR A 7 0.07 1.66 16.80
CA THR A 7 -0.36 2.57 15.72
C THR A 7 0.62 3.73 15.49
N ALA A 8 1.24 4.24 16.56
CA ALA A 8 2.21 5.33 16.50
C ALA A 8 3.54 4.96 15.80
N MET A 9 3.85 3.66 15.68
CA MET A 9 5.09 3.20 15.04
C MET A 9 5.00 3.08 13.51
N ILE A 10 3.82 3.26 12.91
CA ILE A 10 3.60 3.15 11.45
C ILE A 10 3.06 4.45 10.84
N LEU A 11 2.27 5.23 11.58
CA LEU A 11 1.72 6.51 11.12
C LEU A 11 2.14 7.63 12.08
N SER A 12 2.84 8.65 11.57
CA SER A 12 3.10 9.90 12.29
C SER A 12 1.80 10.43 12.93
N THR A 13 1.86 10.80 14.21
CA THR A 13 0.77 11.26 15.08
C THR A 13 -0.12 12.36 14.45
N SER A 14 0.36 13.03 13.40
CA SER A 14 -0.33 14.09 12.67
C SER A 14 -1.45 13.59 11.74
N ALA A 15 -1.39 12.36 11.21
CA ALA A 15 -2.39 11.85 10.25
C ALA A 15 -3.72 11.47 10.94
N HIS A 16 -3.63 10.95 12.16
CA HIS A 16 -4.79 10.59 12.97
C HIS A 16 -5.63 11.83 13.35
N GLN A 17 -4.98 12.95 13.70
CA GLN A 17 -5.67 14.22 13.98
C GLN A 17 -6.25 14.90 12.73
N GLN A 18 -5.81 14.52 11.53
CA GLN A 18 -6.35 15.03 10.26
C GLN A 18 -7.50 14.18 9.67
N GLY A 19 -8.04 13.23 10.45
CA GLY A 19 -9.23 12.47 10.06
C GLY A 19 -8.96 11.03 9.61
N ALA A 20 -7.72 10.54 9.69
CA ALA A 20 -7.40 9.13 9.49
C ALA A 20 -7.71 8.30 10.75
N ARG A 21 -8.99 8.24 11.14
CA ARG A 21 -9.47 7.40 12.25
C ARG A 21 -9.63 5.96 11.77
N CYS A 22 -8.50 5.28 11.63
CA CYS A 22 -8.45 3.89 11.19
C CYS A 22 -9.26 2.95 12.12
N GLU A 23 -9.45 3.32 13.38
CA GLU A 23 -10.28 2.60 14.36
C GLU A 23 -11.78 2.63 14.07
N GLU A 24 -12.24 3.54 13.19
CA GLU A 24 -13.65 3.61 12.76
C GLU A 24 -13.94 2.77 11.52
N ILE A 25 -12.94 2.12 10.92
CA ILE A 25 -13.14 1.23 9.78
C ILE A 25 -13.69 -0.10 10.30
N PRO A 26 -14.91 -0.52 9.90
CA PRO A 26 -15.47 -1.79 10.36
C PRO A 26 -14.70 -2.98 9.81
N ASP A 27 -14.51 -4.03 10.62
CA ASP A 27 -13.87 -5.30 10.23
C ASP A 27 -14.55 -5.99 9.04
N THR A 28 -15.83 -5.67 8.81
CA THR A 28 -16.62 -6.19 7.69
C THR A 28 -16.32 -5.51 6.35
N THR A 29 -15.38 -4.56 6.31
CA THR A 29 -15.04 -3.77 5.11
C THR A 29 -13.60 -3.99 4.64
N PRO A 30 -13.24 -5.21 4.21
CA PRO A 30 -11.88 -5.51 3.76
C PRO A 30 -11.50 -4.63 2.56
N GLY A 31 -10.26 -4.16 2.58
CA GLY A 31 -9.69 -3.27 1.57
C GLY A 31 -10.06 -1.79 1.72
N VAL A 32 -10.86 -1.40 2.72
CA VAL A 32 -11.10 0.03 3.03
C VAL A 32 -9.94 0.59 3.85
N GLY A 33 -9.48 1.78 3.49
CA GLY A 33 -8.40 2.48 4.18
C GLY A 33 -8.43 3.99 3.96
N TYR A 34 -7.53 4.70 4.63
CA TYR A 34 -7.30 6.12 4.41
C TYR A 34 -5.94 6.34 3.75
N VAL A 35 -5.87 7.24 2.76
CA VAL A 35 -4.64 7.60 2.05
C VAL A 35 -4.42 9.09 2.17
N LEU A 36 -3.17 9.46 2.47
CA LEU A 36 -2.67 10.83 2.32
C LEU A 36 -1.75 10.86 1.11
N THR A 37 -2.05 11.72 0.14
CA THR A 37 -1.22 11.89 -1.05
C THR A 37 -0.18 12.97 -0.80
N GLU A 38 1.06 12.74 -1.20
CA GLU A 38 2.11 13.76 -1.12
C GLU A 38 1.67 15.03 -1.88
N GLY A 39 1.67 16.18 -1.20
CA GLY A 39 1.17 17.45 -1.72
C GLY A 39 -0.32 17.74 -1.44
N ASN A 40 -1.07 16.79 -0.86
CA ASN A 40 -2.43 17.00 -0.41
C ASN A 40 -2.51 16.91 1.12
N THR A 41 -3.19 17.87 1.74
CA THR A 41 -3.45 17.88 3.19
C THR A 41 -4.73 17.16 3.57
N ALA A 42 -5.60 16.83 2.62
CA ALA A 42 -6.83 16.11 2.89
C ALA A 42 -6.59 14.60 2.89
N VAL A 43 -6.98 13.94 3.99
CA VAL A 43 -7.04 12.48 4.09
C VAL A 43 -8.25 11.97 3.29
N ALA A 44 -8.04 11.03 2.38
CA ALA A 44 -9.10 10.45 1.56
C ALA A 44 -9.43 9.02 1.98
N ARG A 45 -10.72 8.69 2.09
CA ARG A 45 -11.19 7.30 2.28
C ARG A 45 -11.22 6.59 0.94
N VAL A 46 -10.56 5.43 0.86
CA VAL A 46 -10.44 4.63 -0.37
C VAL A 46 -10.82 3.18 -0.11
N ARG A 47 -11.13 2.44 -1.18
CA ARG A 47 -11.27 0.98 -1.15
C ARG A 47 -10.39 0.36 -2.23
N ALA A 48 -9.45 -0.48 -1.82
CA ALA A 48 -8.64 -1.26 -2.73
C ALA A 48 -9.48 -2.31 -3.46
N PHE A 49 -9.14 -2.58 -4.72
CA PHE A 49 -9.66 -3.73 -5.43
C PHE A 49 -9.07 -5.01 -4.84
N HIS A 50 -9.89 -6.05 -4.73
CA HIS A 50 -9.43 -7.37 -4.32
C HIS A 50 -8.89 -8.10 -5.56
N VAL A 51 -7.56 -8.07 -5.71
CA VAL A 51 -6.84 -8.80 -6.77
C VAL A 51 -6.56 -10.21 -6.27
N THR A 52 -6.96 -11.22 -7.05
CA THR A 52 -6.76 -12.62 -6.67
C THR A 52 -5.38 -13.14 -7.07
N ASP A 53 -4.94 -14.24 -6.45
CA ASP A 53 -3.69 -14.91 -6.84
C ASP A 53 -3.68 -15.32 -8.32
N SER A 54 -4.84 -15.66 -8.89
CA SER A 54 -4.98 -15.97 -10.31
C SER A 54 -4.75 -14.74 -11.20
N ASP A 55 -5.23 -13.58 -10.79
CA ASP A 55 -4.98 -12.32 -11.50
C ASP A 55 -3.50 -11.95 -11.45
N ILE A 56 -2.85 -12.15 -10.30
CA ILE A 56 -1.41 -11.92 -10.11
C ILE A 56 -0.60 -12.87 -11.01
N ALA A 57 -0.95 -14.17 -11.01
CA ALA A 57 -0.29 -15.16 -11.85
C ALA A 57 -0.44 -14.83 -13.35
N TRP A 58 -1.63 -14.38 -13.76
CA TRP A 58 -1.87 -13.93 -15.12
C TRP A 58 -1.03 -12.70 -15.47
N LEU A 59 -0.95 -11.69 -14.59
CA LEU A 59 -0.11 -10.51 -14.81
C LEU A 59 1.37 -10.89 -14.95
N ALA A 60 1.88 -11.75 -14.07
CA ALA A 60 3.27 -12.19 -14.10
C ALA A 60 3.61 -12.97 -15.38
N ALA A 61 2.68 -13.80 -15.87
CA ALA A 61 2.88 -14.57 -17.10
C ALA A 61 2.87 -13.70 -18.37
N ASN A 62 2.11 -12.61 -18.38
CA ASN A 62 1.92 -11.77 -19.56
C ASN A 62 2.83 -10.54 -19.61
N PHE A 63 3.30 -10.06 -18.44
CA PHE A 63 4.12 -8.86 -18.32
C PHE A 63 5.43 -9.18 -17.61
N ALA A 64 6.33 -9.87 -18.31
CA ALA A 64 7.69 -10.07 -17.82
C ALA A 64 8.39 -8.70 -17.66
N PRO A 65 9.14 -8.48 -16.58
CA PRO A 65 9.92 -7.26 -16.42
C PRO A 65 10.89 -7.13 -17.60
N PRO A 66 11.16 -5.91 -18.09
CA PRO A 66 12.18 -5.72 -19.11
C PRO A 66 13.48 -6.36 -18.62
N ALA A 67 14.12 -7.15 -19.49
CA ALA A 67 15.35 -7.84 -19.15
C ALA A 67 16.33 -6.83 -18.54
N CYS A 68 16.75 -7.09 -17.29
CA CYS A 68 17.75 -6.28 -16.64
C CYS A 68 18.98 -6.34 -17.56
N ARG A 69 19.34 -5.23 -18.20
CA ARG A 69 20.50 -5.14 -19.11
C ARG A 69 21.77 -5.18 -18.26
N GLY A 70 22.05 -6.34 -17.68
CA GLY A 70 23.25 -6.65 -16.91
C GLY A 70 24.31 -7.25 -17.83
N SER A 71 25.19 -6.37 -18.33
CA SER A 71 26.58 -6.63 -18.71
C SER A 71 26.98 -8.07 -19.08
N ASN A 72 26.86 -8.40 -20.36
CA ASN A 72 27.72 -9.39 -21.01
C ASN A 72 28.64 -8.66 -22.01
N GLN A 73 29.56 -7.84 -21.50
CA GLN A 73 30.77 -7.49 -22.27
C GLN A 73 31.86 -8.42 -21.76
N GLY A 74 32.04 -9.53 -22.48
CA GLY A 74 33.06 -10.51 -22.21
C GLY A 74 34.45 -9.88 -22.28
N HIS A 75 35.30 -10.32 -21.36
CA HIS A 75 36.75 -10.32 -21.54
C HIS A 75 37.08 -11.01 -22.86
N GLN A 76 37.58 -10.26 -23.84
CA GLN A 76 38.58 -10.71 -24.81
C GLN A 76 39.56 -9.56 -25.06
#